data_AF-A0A5E6XTL6-F1
#
_entry.id   AF-A0A5E6XTL6-F1
#
_cell.length_a   1.000
_cell.length_b   1.000
_cell.length_c   1.000
_cell.angle_alpha   90.00
_cell.angle_beta   90.00
_cell.angle_gamma   90.00
#
_symmetry.space_group_name_H-M   'P 1'
#
loop_
_entity.id
_entity.type
_entity.pdbx_description
1 polymer ?
#
loop_
_entity_poly.entity_id
_entity_poly.type
_entity_poly.pdbx_seq_one_letter_code
_entity_poly.pdbx_strand_id
1 'polypeptide(L)'
;MVPGLISTVVFAIAAPIRLTYLGIRDVPEELMDAGKAFGCSRRQLLSRIELPHAMPSIAAGITQCIMLSLSMVVIAALVGADGLGKPVVNALNTADIALGFEAGLAIVLLAIMLDRICKQPDAKVGGDA
;
A
#
# COMPACT_ATOMS: atom_id res chain seq x y z
N MET A 1 -7.23 8.89 -20.12
CA MET A 1 -6.50 7.86 -19.33
C MET A 1 -5.31 8.43 -18.54
N VAL A 2 -4.37 9.15 -19.18
CA VAL A 2 -3.14 9.63 -18.51
C VAL A 2 -3.35 10.49 -17.24
N PRO A 3 -4.33 11.44 -17.18
CA PRO A 3 -4.47 12.32 -16.00
C PRO A 3 -4.89 11.58 -14.72
N GLY A 4 -5.82 10.63 -14.82
CA GLY A 4 -6.34 9.88 -13.66
C GLY A 4 -5.28 8.98 -13.02
N LEU A 5 -4.43 8.35 -13.86
CA LEU A 5 -3.32 7.53 -13.37
C LEU A 5 -2.27 8.39 -12.65
N ILE A 6 -1.85 9.51 -13.26
CA ILE A 6 -0.88 10.41 -12.63
C ILE A 6 -1.43 10.96 -11.31
N SER A 7 -2.69 11.39 -11.28
CA SER A 7 -3.33 11.91 -10.07
C SER A 7 -3.38 10.86 -8.95
N THR A 8 -3.68 9.60 -9.30
CA THR A 8 -3.70 8.49 -8.34
C THR A 8 -2.32 8.20 -7.76
N VAL A 9 -1.28 8.19 -8.60
CA VAL A 9 0.10 7.96 -8.14
C VAL A 9 0.54 9.08 -7.18
N VAL A 10 0.32 10.34 -7.54
CA VAL A 10 0.69 11.49 -6.69
C VAL A 10 -0.07 11.47 -5.37
N PHE A 11 -1.34 11.05 -5.38
CA PHE A 11 -2.16 10.92 -4.17
C PHE A 11 -1.70 9.77 -3.27
N ALA A 12 -1.44 8.59 -3.84
CA ALA A 12 -1.17 7.38 -3.07
C ALA A 12 0.28 7.27 -2.57
N ILE A 13 1.25 7.95 -3.20
CA ILE A 13 2.68 7.78 -2.90
C ILE A 13 3.09 8.27 -1.50
N ALA A 14 2.35 9.20 -0.90
CA ALA A 14 2.69 9.79 0.39
C ALA A 14 2.69 8.76 1.54
N ALA A 15 1.72 7.84 1.54
CA ALA A 15 1.57 6.82 2.58
C ALA A 15 2.74 5.81 2.63
N PRO A 16 3.10 5.12 1.54
CA PRO A 16 4.21 4.16 1.56
C PRO A 16 5.56 4.84 1.85
N ILE A 17 5.80 6.07 1.38
CA ILE A 17 7.02 6.81 1.73
C ILE A 17 7.09 7.06 3.24
N ARG A 18 6.00 7.56 3.84
CA ARG A 18 5.95 7.88 5.27
C ARG A 18 6.15 6.63 6.14
N LEU A 19 5.46 5.54 5.81
CA LEU A 19 5.55 4.30 6.58
C LEU A 19 6.90 3.59 6.40
N THR A 20 7.52 3.69 5.22
CA THR A 20 8.88 3.20 5.02
C THR A 20 9.88 4.00 5.86
N TYR A 21 9.76 5.34 5.87
CA TYR A 21 10.61 6.20 6.69
C TYR A 21 10.47 5.89 8.18
N LEU A 22 9.23 5.76 8.68
CA LEU A 22 8.98 5.37 10.07
C LEU A 22 9.56 3.99 10.39
N GLY A 23 9.35 3.01 9.52
CA GLY A 23 9.87 1.64 9.73
C GLY A 23 11.39 1.57 9.82
N ILE A 24 12.11 2.36 9.00
CA ILE A 24 13.58 2.41 9.06
C ILE A 24 14.05 3.18 10.31
N ARG A 25 13.33 4.22 10.71
CA ARG A 25 13.70 5.05 11.87
C ARG A 25 13.40 4.37 13.21
N ASP A 26 12.41 3.49 13.25
CA ASP A 26 12.01 2.74 14.45
C ASP A 26 12.96 1.56 14.77
N VAL A 27 13.99 1.33 13.95
CA VAL A 27 14.99 0.29 14.20
C VAL A 27 15.78 0.63 15.48
N PRO A 28 15.81 -0.26 16.48
CA PRO A 28 16.55 -0.04 17.72
C PRO A 28 18.03 0.27 17.48
N GLU A 29 18.53 1.32 18.12
CA GLU A 29 19.93 1.75 17.99
C GLU A 29 20.92 0.67 18.48
N GLU A 30 20.51 -0.14 19.47
CA GLU A 30 21.27 -1.28 19.99
C GLU A 30 21.59 -2.33 18.91
N LEU A 31 20.64 -2.63 18.02
CA LEU A 31 20.86 -3.55 16.89
C LEU A 31 21.80 -2.94 15.86
N MET A 32 21.69 -1.62 15.68
CA MET A 32 22.56 -0.85 14.81
C MET A 32 24.01 -0.90 15.28
N ASP A 33 24.22 -0.68 16.58
CA ASP A 33 25.55 -0.64 17.20
C ASP A 33 26.16 -2.03 17.33
N ALA A 34 25.36 -3.07 17.58
CA ALA A 34 25.79 -4.45 17.47
C ALA A 34 26.30 -4.76 16.05
N GLY A 35 25.53 -4.39 15.01
CA GLY A 35 25.95 -4.56 13.62
C GLY A 35 27.28 -3.85 13.30
N LYS A 36 27.48 -2.64 13.81
CA LYS A 36 28.75 -1.91 13.68
C LYS A 36 29.90 -2.59 14.42
N ALA A 37 29.65 -3.10 15.63
CA ALA A 37 30.65 -3.81 16.44
C ALA A 37 31.13 -5.12 15.77
N PHE A 38 30.24 -5.80 15.04
CA PHE A 38 30.57 -6.95 14.21
C PHE A 38 31.20 -6.59 12.85
N GLY A 39 31.44 -5.31 12.56
CA GLY A 39 32.11 -4.85 11.34
C GLY A 39 31.21 -4.81 10.09
N CYS A 40 29.87 -4.77 10.25
CA CYS A 40 28.96 -4.65 9.12
C CYS A 40 29.13 -3.31 8.38
N SER A 41 29.27 -3.38 7.06
CA SER A 41 29.19 -2.20 6.20
C SER A 41 27.78 -1.63 6.15
N ARG A 42 27.64 -0.33 5.82
CA ARG A 42 26.34 0.37 5.75
C ARG A 42 25.29 -0.34 4.87
N ARG A 43 25.72 -0.98 3.78
CA ARG A 43 24.84 -1.77 2.89
C ARG A 43 24.39 -3.10 3.52
N GLN A 44 25.26 -3.75 4.28
CA GLN A 44 24.91 -4.96 5.02
C GLN A 44 23.97 -4.63 6.18
N LEU A 45 24.21 -3.50 6.85
CA LEU A 45 23.38 -3.01 7.94
C LEU A 45 21.95 -2.67 7.46
N LEU A 46 21.84 -1.95 6.34
CA LEU A 46 20.55 -1.68 5.70
C LEU A 46 19.82 -2.97 5.27
N SER A 47 20.51 -3.89 4.59
CA SER A 47 19.86 -5.08 4.00
C SER A 47 19.59 -6.21 4.98
N ARG A 48 20.36 -6.35 6.06
CA ARG A 48 20.25 -7.45 7.01
C ARG A 48 19.64 -7.06 8.36
N ILE A 49 19.64 -5.78 8.71
CA ILE A 49 19.10 -5.30 9.99
C ILE A 49 17.92 -4.37 9.71
N GLU A 50 18.16 -3.22 9.08
CA GLU A 50 17.12 -2.18 8.94
C GLU A 50 15.94 -2.65 8.08
N LEU A 51 16.19 -3.23 6.90
CA LEU A 51 15.13 -3.66 5.98
C LEU A 51 14.25 -4.78 6.57
N PRO A 52 14.79 -5.88 7.10
CA PRO A 52 13.97 -6.92 7.74
C PRO A 52 13.13 -6.41 8.91
N HIS A 53 13.67 -5.50 9.73
CA HIS A 53 12.93 -4.89 10.83
C HIS A 53 11.85 -3.91 10.34
N ALA A 54 12.11 -3.18 9.25
CA ALA A 54 11.16 -2.24 8.66
C ALA A 54 10.11 -2.90 7.76
N MET A 55 10.30 -4.17 7.34
CA MET A 55 9.39 -4.90 6.44
C MET A 55 7.91 -4.82 6.83
N PRO A 56 7.52 -5.02 8.11
CA PRO A 56 6.11 -4.93 8.50
C PRO A 56 5.52 -3.54 8.25
N SER A 57 6.29 -2.47 8.49
CA SER A 57 5.87 -1.10 8.23
C SER A 57 5.75 -0.80 6.74
N ILE A 58 6.70 -1.32 5.93
CA ILE A 58 6.64 -1.20 4.47
C ILE A 58 5.41 -1.92 3.92
N ALA A 59 5.11 -3.13 4.41
CA ALA A 59 3.92 -3.90 4.03
C ALA A 59 2.62 -3.18 4.40
N ALA A 60 2.56 -2.55 5.58
CA ALA A 60 1.46 -1.67 5.96
C ALA A 60 1.34 -0.46 5.00
N GLY A 61 2.47 0.09 4.56
CA GLY A 61 2.53 1.18 3.58
C GLY A 61 1.97 0.80 2.21
N ILE A 62 2.31 -0.40 1.72
CA ILE A 62 1.78 -0.93 0.47
C ILE A 62 0.26 -1.12 0.57
N THR A 63 -0.20 -1.67 1.67
CA THR A 63 -1.63 -1.88 1.92
C THR A 63 -2.40 -0.56 1.90
N GLN A 64 -1.87 0.48 2.55
CA GLN A 64 -2.45 1.82 2.49
C GLN A 64 -2.40 2.43 1.09
N CYS A 65 -1.32 2.23 0.34
CA CYS A 65 -1.20 2.68 -1.05
C CYS A 65 -2.30 2.08 -1.93
N ILE A 66 -2.59 0.78 -1.76
CA ILE A 66 -3.67 0.08 -2.47
C ILE A 66 -5.04 0.69 -2.10
N MET A 67 -5.31 0.86 -0.81
CA MET A 67 -6.58 1.42 -0.34
C MET A 67 -6.81 2.85 -0.85
N LEU A 68 -5.77 3.70 -0.82
CA LEU A 68 -5.82 5.06 -1.35
C LEU A 68 -5.99 5.07 -2.87
N SER A 69 -5.30 4.18 -3.57
CA SER A 69 -5.41 4.07 -5.03
C SER A 69 -6.81 3.62 -5.46
N LEU A 70 -7.40 2.64 -4.78
CA LEU A 70 -8.76 2.18 -5.05
C LEU A 70 -9.82 3.23 -4.74
N SER A 71 -9.62 4.01 -3.67
CA SER A 71 -10.46 5.18 -3.37
C SER A 71 -10.44 6.20 -4.52
N MET A 72 -9.28 6.39 -5.16
CA MET A 72 -9.11 7.33 -6.25
C MET A 72 -9.71 6.85 -7.59
N VAL A 73 -9.96 5.54 -7.77
CA VAL A 73 -10.54 4.99 -9.01
C VAL A 73 -11.90 5.62 -9.33
N VAL A 74 -12.73 5.89 -8.32
CA VAL A 74 -14.05 6.52 -8.49
C VAL A 74 -13.88 7.99 -8.92
N ILE A 75 -12.94 8.72 -8.32
CA ILE A 75 -12.67 10.12 -8.65
C ILE A 75 -12.09 10.23 -10.07
N ALA A 76 -11.17 9.34 -10.44
CA ALA A 76 -10.61 9.30 -11.79
C ALA A 76 -11.70 9.08 -12.86
N ALA A 77 -12.71 8.25 -12.56
CA ALA A 77 -13.83 8.01 -13.46
C ALA A 77 -14.71 9.26 -13.69
N LEU A 78 -14.80 10.17 -12.72
CA LEU A 78 -15.50 11.46 -12.91
C LEU A 78 -14.83 12.34 -13.98
N VAL A 79 -13.53 12.18 -14.19
CA VAL A 79 -12.74 12.92 -15.21
C VAL A 79 -12.66 12.12 -16.54
N GLY A 80 -13.52 11.11 -16.71
CA GLY A 80 -13.59 10.30 -17.92
C GLY A 80 -12.50 9.23 -18.02
N ALA A 81 -11.92 8.77 -16.91
CA ALA A 81 -11.13 7.55 -16.91
C ALA A 81 -12.04 6.32 -17.07
N ASP A 82 -11.66 5.41 -17.96
CA ASP A 82 -12.29 4.10 -18.05
C ASP A 82 -11.86 3.18 -16.89
N GLY A 83 -12.71 2.19 -16.58
CA GLY A 83 -12.44 1.17 -15.57
C GLY A 83 -13.60 0.98 -14.58
N LEU A 84 -13.28 0.39 -13.43
CA LEU A 84 -14.25 0.00 -12.39
C LEU A 84 -14.99 1.19 -11.75
N GLY A 85 -14.47 2.41 -11.86
CA GLY A 85 -15.16 3.61 -11.37
C GLY A 85 -16.30 4.08 -12.28
N LYS A 86 -16.33 3.66 -13.56
CA LYS A 86 -17.30 4.15 -14.55
C LYS A 86 -18.74 3.72 -14.22
N PRO A 87 -19.03 2.47 -13.84
CA PRO A 87 -20.37 2.07 -13.39
C PRO A 87 -20.83 2.81 -12.13
N VAL A 88 -19.89 3.09 -11.21
CA VAL A 88 -20.19 3.89 -10.00
C VAL A 88 -20.60 5.32 -10.38
N VAL A 89 -19.85 5.96 -11.28
CA VAL A 89 -20.18 7.31 -11.75
C VAL A 89 -21.50 7.32 -12.53
N ASN A 90 -21.76 6.31 -13.35
CA ASN A 90 -23.03 6.17 -14.06
C ASN A 90 -24.21 6.04 -13.09
N ALA A 91 -24.08 5.19 -12.07
CA ALA A 91 -25.08 5.03 -11.01
C ALA A 91 -25.38 6.35 -10.28
N LEU A 92 -24.34 7.13 -9.99
CA LEU A 92 -24.48 8.46 -9.39
C LEU A 92 -25.24 9.42 -10.32
N ASN A 93 -24.94 9.39 -11.63
CA ASN A 93 -25.57 10.26 -12.62
C ASN A 93 -27.04 9.88 -12.90
N THR A 94 -27.38 8.60 -12.89
CA THR A 94 -28.73 8.09 -13.14
C THR A 94 -29.56 7.92 -11.86
N ALA A 95 -28.98 8.24 -10.69
CA ALA A 95 -29.55 7.96 -9.37
C ALA A 95 -29.98 6.49 -9.19
N ASP A 96 -29.28 5.57 -9.86
CA ASP A 96 -29.54 4.14 -9.79
C ASP A 96 -28.76 3.52 -8.62
N ILE A 97 -29.45 3.37 -7.50
CA ILE A 97 -28.88 2.81 -6.26
C ILE A 97 -28.47 1.34 -6.46
N ALA A 98 -29.21 0.57 -7.27
CA ALA A 98 -28.92 -0.84 -7.48
C ALA A 98 -27.58 -1.01 -8.22
N LEU A 99 -27.38 -0.25 -9.29
CA LEU A 99 -26.12 -0.23 -10.04
C LEU A 99 -24.96 0.28 -9.16
N GLY A 100 -25.21 1.31 -8.34
CA GLY A 100 -24.20 1.87 -7.44
C GLY A 100 -23.75 0.88 -6.37
N PHE A 101 -24.69 0.08 -5.83
CA PHE A 101 -24.39 -0.95 -4.85
C PHE A 101 -23.61 -2.12 -5.46
N GLU A 102 -24.01 -2.61 -6.63
CA GLU A 102 -23.29 -3.68 -7.35
C GLU A 102 -21.85 -3.29 -7.66
N ALA A 103 -21.65 -2.08 -8.21
CA ALA A 103 -20.34 -1.57 -8.56
C ALA A 103 -19.47 -1.31 -7.31
N GLY A 104 -20.06 -0.76 -6.25
CA GLY A 104 -19.37 -0.54 -4.98
C GLY A 104 -18.93 -1.86 -4.33
N LEU A 105 -19.79 -2.87 -4.32
CA LEU A 105 -19.49 -4.20 -3.80
C LEU A 105 -18.32 -4.84 -4.57
N ALA A 106 -18.32 -4.73 -5.89
CA ALA A 106 -17.24 -5.26 -6.73
C ALA A 106 -15.88 -4.60 -6.40
N ILE A 107 -15.85 -3.28 -6.18
CA ILE A 107 -14.62 -2.56 -5.79
C ILE A 107 -14.15 -2.97 -4.39
N VAL A 108 -15.07 -3.10 -3.42
CA VAL A 108 -14.73 -3.53 -2.06
C VAL A 108 -14.18 -4.95 -2.03
N LEU A 109 -14.79 -5.88 -2.77
CA LEU A 109 -14.29 -7.25 -2.87
C LEU A 109 -12.89 -7.29 -3.49
N LEU A 110 -12.65 -6.51 -4.55
CA LEU A 110 -11.33 -6.36 -5.14
C LEU A 110 -10.32 -5.78 -4.13
N ALA A 111 -10.72 -4.76 -3.36
CA ALA A 111 -9.87 -4.17 -2.33
C ALA A 111 -9.45 -5.19 -1.28
N ILE A 112 -10.40 -5.98 -0.77
CA ILE A 112 -10.14 -7.04 0.22
C ILE A 112 -9.24 -8.12 -0.36
N MET A 113 -9.43 -8.51 -1.63
CA MET A 113 -8.56 -9.49 -2.29
C MET A 113 -7.12 -8.98 -2.43
N LEU A 114 -6.95 -7.72 -2.85
CA LEU A 114 -5.62 -7.10 -2.97
C LEU A 114 -4.94 -6.91 -1.61
N ASP A 115 -5.67 -6.47 -0.59
CA ASP A 115 -5.20 -6.38 0.80
C ASP A 115 -4.69 -7.74 1.30
N ARG A 116 -5.47 -8.80 1.09
CA ARG A 116 -5.13 -10.17 1.50
C ARG A 116 -3.85 -10.68 0.82
N ILE A 117 -3.69 -10.45 -0.48
CA ILE A 117 -2.51 -10.88 -1.23
C ILE A 117 -1.27 -10.11 -0.74
N CYS A 118 -1.38 -8.79 -0.52
CA CYS A 118 -0.24 -7.98 -0.08
C CYS A 118 0.14 -8.19 1.39
N LYS A 119 -0.82 -8.55 2.24
CA LYS A 119 -0.56 -8.84 3.66
C LYS A 119 0.06 -10.21 3.89
N GLN A 120 0.04 -11.10 2.89
CA GLN A 120 0.75 -12.39 2.94
C GLN A 120 2.20 -12.24 2.45
N PRO A 121 3.07 -11.78 3.34
CA PRO A 121 4.29 -12.52 3.62
C PRO A 121 4.49 -12.69 5.14
N ASP A 122 3.62 -13.50 5.77
CA ASP A 122 3.98 -14.23 7.00
C ASP A 122 4.92 -15.38 6.62
N ALA A 123 6.12 -15.04 6.14
CA ALA A 123 7.22 -16.00 6.02
C ALA A 123 8.16 -15.80 7.23
N LYS A 124 7.69 -16.31 8.38
CA LYS A 124 8.47 -16.69 9.56
C LYS A 124 9.49 -15.65 10.06
N VAL A 125 9.03 -14.78 10.97
CA VAL A 125 9.91 -14.30 12.04
C VAL A 125 10.44 -15.54 12.78
N GLY A 126 11.77 -15.60 12.96
CA GLY A 126 12.54 -16.75 13.45
C GLY A 126 11.91 -17.43 14.67
N GLY A 127 12.03 -18.75 14.81
CA GLY A 127 13.32 -19.37 15.05
C GLY A 127 13.32 -19.86 16.50
N ASP A 128 12.44 -20.82 16.79
CA ASP A 128 12.54 -21.64 17.99
C ASP A 128 13.63 -22.70 17.74
N ALA A 129 14.86 -22.39 18.16
CA ALA A 129 15.91 -23.34 18.62
C ALA A 129 17.22 -22.59 18.89
#